data_AF-A0A1G1ZJR0-F1
#
_entry.id   AF-A0A1G1ZJR0-F1
#
_cell.length_a   1.000
_cell.length_b   1.000
_cell.length_c   1.000
_cell.angle_alpha   90.00
_cell.angle_beta   90.00
_cell.angle_gamma   90.00
#
_symmetry.space_group_name_H-M   'P 1'
#
loop_
_entity.id
_entity.type
_entity.pdbx_description
1 polymer ?
#
loop_
_entity_poly.entity_id
_entity_poly.type
_entity_poly.pdbx_seq_one_letter_code
_entity_poly.pdbx_strand_id
1 'polypeptide(L)'
;MDKETEKFFEELSQVGEENKVTSLEPEANLASVSLPVKEKKSSRAISSSEDLSELLDEGEGQLTIDVYQTPNEIVVESTIAGVNPEDLDVDITNESVTIRGKRVKEKRVSEEDYFYQECYWGKFSRSIILPQEVDADNSTAVIKNGVLTIKLPKLNRQKTKKLKVKFE
;
A
#
# COMPACT_ATOMS: atom_id res chain seq x y z
N MET A 1 35.54 28.62 -14.48
CA MET A 1 35.64 28.20 -13.07
C MET A 1 36.73 29.02 -12.44
N ASP A 2 36.45 29.60 -11.27
CA ASP A 2 37.37 30.52 -10.63
C ASP A 2 38.44 29.73 -9.85
N LYS A 3 39.67 30.27 -9.80
CA LYS A 3 40.85 29.60 -9.22
C LYS A 3 40.69 29.25 -7.73
N GLU A 4 39.72 29.86 -7.07
CA GLU A 4 39.35 29.59 -5.68
C GLU A 4 38.60 28.25 -5.54
N THR A 5 37.82 27.88 -6.56
CA THR A 5 37.06 26.63 -6.57
C THR A 5 37.96 25.43 -6.85
N GLU A 6 38.96 25.56 -7.71
CA GLU A 6 39.94 24.48 -7.98
C GLU A 6 40.79 24.17 -6.74
N LYS A 7 41.18 25.20 -5.98
CA LYS A 7 41.96 25.05 -4.75
C LYS A 7 41.18 24.34 -3.63
N PHE A 8 39.88 24.62 -3.55
CA PHE A 8 38.97 23.95 -2.62
C PHE A 8 38.81 22.45 -2.90
N PHE A 9 38.80 22.05 -4.18
CA PHE A 9 38.72 20.64 -4.57
C PHE A 9 40.05 19.89 -4.40
N GLU A 10 41.21 20.55 -4.58
CA GLU A 10 42.50 19.95 -4.24
C GLU A 10 42.65 19.69 -2.72
N GLU A 11 42.16 20.59 -1.88
CA GLU A 11 42.26 20.49 -0.42
C GLU A 11 41.41 19.34 0.16
N LEU A 12 40.28 19.01 -0.48
CA LEU A 12 39.45 17.85 -0.11
C LEU A 12 40.05 16.51 -0.55
N SER A 13 40.95 16.51 -1.52
CA SER A 13 41.57 15.27 -2.04
C SER A 13 42.74 14.77 -1.18
N GLN A 14 43.29 15.60 -0.30
CA GLN A 14 44.51 15.29 0.47
C GLN A 14 44.26 14.83 1.92
N VAL A 15 43.02 14.71 2.38
CA VAL A 15 42.73 14.22 3.73
C VAL A 15 42.03 12.86 3.65
N GLY A 16 42.81 11.77 3.71
CA GLY A 16 42.20 10.45 3.89
C GLY A 16 43.01 9.18 3.57
N GLU A 17 44.34 9.22 3.45
CA GLU A 17 45.14 7.99 3.58
C GLU A 17 45.80 7.95 4.97
N GLU A 18 45.30 7.09 5.85
CA GLU A 18 46.08 6.18 6.71
C GLU A 18 45.15 5.53 7.75
N ASN A 19 44.72 4.29 7.49
CA ASN A 19 44.74 3.19 8.46
C ASN A 19 44.38 1.85 7.80
N LYS A 20 45.37 0.98 7.73
CA LYS A 20 45.36 -0.36 7.13
C LYS A 20 45.22 -1.41 8.23
N VAL A 21 44.11 -2.13 8.36
CA VAL A 21 44.06 -3.43 9.07
C VAL A 21 42.95 -4.36 8.51
N THR A 22 43.42 -5.39 7.79
CA THR A 22 42.92 -6.78 7.61
C THR A 22 41.51 -7.09 7.13
N SER A 23 41.52 -7.81 6.01
CA SER A 23 40.54 -8.79 5.51
C SER A 23 39.93 -9.69 6.58
N LEU A 24 38.60 -9.72 6.66
CA LEU A 24 37.82 -10.81 7.23
C LEU A 24 36.54 -10.96 6.40
N GLU A 25 36.36 -12.14 5.80
CA GLU A 25 35.09 -12.53 5.20
C GLU A 25 34.03 -12.73 6.29
N PRO A 26 32.76 -12.35 6.08
CA PRO A 26 31.70 -12.77 6.98
C PRO A 26 31.22 -14.15 6.57
N GLU A 27 31.69 -15.17 7.28
CA GLU A 27 31.04 -16.48 7.30
C GLU A 27 29.60 -16.34 7.81
N ALA A 28 28.65 -16.81 7.01
CA ALA A 28 27.25 -16.92 7.38
C ALA A 28 27.11 -17.98 8.49
N ASN A 29 27.00 -17.52 9.73
CA ASN A 29 26.71 -18.38 10.87
C ASN A 29 25.23 -18.80 10.82
N LEU A 30 25.00 -20.06 10.47
CA LEU A 30 23.71 -20.75 10.53
C LEU A 30 23.25 -20.87 11.99
N ALA A 31 22.53 -19.86 12.48
CA ALA A 31 21.75 -20.00 13.70
C ALA A 31 20.44 -20.74 13.36
N SER A 32 20.39 -22.02 13.70
CA SER A 32 19.20 -22.86 13.66
C SER A 32 18.15 -22.32 14.65
N VAL A 33 17.13 -21.62 14.15
CA VAL A 33 15.90 -21.35 14.91
C VAL A 33 14.88 -22.41 14.51
N SER A 34 14.78 -23.44 15.34
CA SER A 34 13.73 -24.45 15.26
C SER A 34 12.48 -23.97 16.00
N LEU A 35 11.39 -23.71 15.27
CA LEU A 35 10.04 -23.64 15.82
C LEU A 35 9.15 -24.70 15.13
N PRO A 36 8.35 -25.47 15.89
CA PRO A 36 7.60 -26.59 15.34
C PRO A 36 6.27 -26.10 14.78
N VAL A 37 6.00 -26.36 13.49
CA VAL A 37 4.64 -26.29 12.94
C VAL A 37 4.37 -27.51 12.09
N LYS A 38 3.25 -28.15 12.39
CA LYS A 38 2.79 -29.44 11.91
C LYS A 38 1.91 -29.27 10.67
N GLU A 39 2.12 -30.17 9.70
CA GLU A 39 1.23 -30.65 8.63
C GLU A 39 1.21 -30.00 7.23
N LYS A 40 1.59 -30.88 6.28
CA LYS A 40 0.97 -31.24 4.98
C LYS A 40 1.08 -30.30 3.77
N LYS A 41 2.05 -30.69 2.92
CA LYS A 41 2.00 -30.87 1.45
C LYS A 41 1.36 -29.74 0.62
N SER A 42 2.21 -28.80 0.20
CA SER A 42 2.27 -28.38 -1.20
C SER A 42 3.72 -28.02 -1.53
N SER A 43 4.51 -29.03 -1.90
CA SER A 43 5.89 -28.84 -2.32
C SER A 43 5.91 -28.39 -3.78
N ARG A 44 5.92 -27.08 -4.04
CA ARG A 44 6.33 -26.52 -5.32
C ARG A 44 7.77 -26.04 -5.17
N ALA A 45 8.68 -26.62 -5.96
CA ALA A 45 10.07 -26.19 -5.97
C ALA A 45 10.14 -24.74 -6.45
N ILE A 46 10.69 -23.85 -5.62
CA ILE A 46 10.93 -22.45 -5.93
C ILE A 46 12.11 -22.44 -6.90
N SER A 47 11.83 -22.14 -8.18
CA SER A 47 12.83 -22.32 -9.26
C SER A 47 13.32 -21.00 -9.84
N SER A 48 12.72 -19.88 -9.46
CA SER A 48 13.05 -18.57 -10.00
C SER A 48 13.15 -17.50 -8.91
N SER A 49 13.94 -16.47 -9.18
CA SER A 49 13.95 -15.22 -8.39
C SER A 49 12.60 -14.51 -8.43
N GLU A 50 11.79 -14.75 -9.46
CA GLU A 50 10.43 -14.23 -9.60
C GLU A 50 9.47 -14.90 -8.61
N ASP A 51 9.57 -16.22 -8.42
CA ASP A 51 8.80 -16.96 -7.40
C ASP A 51 9.15 -16.49 -5.97
N LEU A 52 10.41 -16.10 -5.75
CA LEU A 52 10.87 -15.56 -4.47
C LEU A 52 10.37 -14.13 -4.25
N SER A 53 10.22 -13.33 -5.32
CA SER A 53 9.62 -11.99 -5.28
C SER A 53 8.11 -12.01 -5.04
N GLU A 54 7.41 -13.09 -5.41
CA GLU A 54 5.98 -13.28 -5.09
C GLU A 54 5.75 -13.71 -3.64
N LEU A 55 6.74 -14.34 -2.99
CA LEU A 55 6.68 -14.81 -1.61
C LEU A 55 7.16 -13.77 -0.58
N LEU A 56 7.96 -12.81 -1.01
CA LEU A 56 8.18 -11.57 -0.29
C LEU A 56 6.94 -10.71 -0.52
N ASP A 57 5.91 -10.93 0.30
CA ASP A 57 4.73 -10.09 0.39
C ASP A 57 5.19 -8.69 0.82
N GLU A 58 5.68 -7.90 -0.14
CA GLU A 58 5.80 -6.46 -0.08
C GLU A 58 4.41 -5.97 0.28
N GLY A 59 4.20 -5.69 1.57
CA GLY A 59 2.87 -5.57 2.17
C GLY A 59 1.88 -4.78 1.32
N GLU A 60 0.63 -5.22 1.35
CA GLU A 60 -0.43 -4.60 0.56
C GLU A 60 -0.49 -3.08 0.78
N GLY A 61 -0.41 -2.33 -0.32
CA GLY A 61 -0.38 -0.88 -0.30
C GLY A 61 -1.64 -0.31 0.34
N GLN A 62 -1.48 0.72 1.17
CA GLN A 62 -2.63 1.39 1.75
C GLN A 62 -3.28 2.32 0.73
N LEU A 63 -4.52 2.03 0.35
CA LEU A 63 -5.29 2.94 -0.50
C LEU A 63 -5.73 4.18 0.29
N THR A 64 -5.40 5.36 -0.21
CA THR A 64 -5.85 6.64 0.34
C THR A 64 -7.29 6.91 -0.09
N ILE A 65 -8.09 7.41 0.84
CA ILE A 65 -9.52 7.60 0.63
C ILE A 65 -9.98 8.90 1.30
N ASP A 66 -11.02 9.49 0.71
CA ASP A 66 -11.87 10.49 1.36
C ASP A 66 -13.24 9.85 1.63
N VAL A 67 -13.78 10.11 2.82
CA VAL A 67 -15.11 9.63 3.21
C VAL A 67 -15.91 10.81 3.73
N TYR A 68 -17.04 11.09 3.09
CA TYR A 68 -17.94 12.16 3.49
C TYR A 68 -19.38 11.73 3.34
N GLN A 69 -20.31 12.54 3.84
CA GLN A 69 -21.73 12.24 3.76
C GLN A 69 -22.52 13.40 3.18
N THR A 70 -23.58 13.06 2.45
CA THR A 70 -24.68 13.96 2.12
C THR A 70 -25.84 13.68 3.08
N PRO A 71 -26.97 14.41 2.99
CA PRO A 71 -28.17 14.07 3.77
C PRO A 71 -28.65 12.63 3.53
N ASN A 72 -28.43 12.09 2.33
CA ASN A 72 -29.04 10.86 1.86
C ASN A 72 -28.07 9.69 1.71
N GLU A 73 -26.76 9.96 1.60
CA GLU A 73 -25.75 9.00 1.16
C GLU A 73 -24.45 9.19 1.97
N ILE A 74 -23.65 8.13 2.03
CA ILE A 74 -22.21 8.19 2.34
C ILE A 74 -21.48 8.07 1.00
N VAL A 75 -20.43 8.86 0.81
CA VAL A 75 -19.61 8.86 -0.40
C VAL A 75 -18.17 8.54 -0.03
N VAL A 76 -17.57 7.59 -0.75
CA VAL A 76 -16.15 7.23 -0.65
C VAL A 76 -15.47 7.59 -1.96
N GLU A 77 -14.39 8.34 -1.88
CA GLU A 77 -13.58 8.72 -3.05
C GLU A 77 -12.13 8.26 -2.88
N SER A 78 -11.49 7.86 -3.98
CA SER A 78 -10.09 7.45 -3.98
C SER A 78 -9.42 7.65 -5.33
N THR A 79 -8.15 8.02 -5.31
CA THR A 79 -7.32 8.11 -6.53
C THR A 79 -6.76 6.73 -6.90
N ILE A 80 -7.21 6.21 -8.04
CA ILE A 80 -6.84 4.87 -8.56
C ILE A 80 -6.30 4.97 -9.99
N ALA A 81 -5.44 5.97 -10.23
CA ALA A 81 -4.79 6.14 -11.52
C ALA A 81 -4.00 4.88 -11.92
N GLY A 82 -4.11 4.50 -13.20
CA GLY A 82 -3.39 3.35 -13.77
C GLY A 82 -3.94 1.97 -13.39
N VAL A 83 -5.13 1.89 -12.79
CA VAL A 83 -5.82 0.63 -12.48
C VAL A 83 -6.86 0.34 -13.55
N ASN A 84 -6.83 -0.85 -14.14
CA ASN A 84 -7.90 -1.29 -15.03
C ASN A 84 -9.15 -1.63 -14.20
N PRO A 85 -10.37 -1.37 -14.69
CA PRO A 85 -11.59 -1.71 -13.95
C PRO A 85 -11.70 -3.18 -13.57
N GLU A 86 -11.11 -4.09 -14.36
CA GLU A 86 -11.07 -5.53 -14.11
C GLU A 86 -10.10 -5.94 -12.98
N ASP A 87 -9.12 -5.08 -12.67
CA ASP A 87 -8.16 -5.26 -11.57
C ASP A 87 -8.64 -4.58 -10.28
N LEU A 88 -9.89 -4.09 -10.25
CA LEU A 88 -10.50 -3.43 -9.11
C LEU A 88 -11.69 -4.23 -8.59
N ASP A 89 -11.69 -4.44 -7.28
CA ASP A 89 -12.71 -5.20 -6.57
C ASP A 89 -13.27 -4.37 -5.41
N VAL A 90 -14.60 -4.31 -5.31
CA VAL A 90 -15.31 -3.49 -4.32
C VAL A 90 -16.38 -4.34 -3.66
N ASP A 91 -16.11 -4.73 -2.41
CA ASP A 91 -17.09 -5.39 -1.57
C ASP A 91 -17.85 -4.36 -0.73
N ILE A 92 -19.17 -4.49 -0.69
CA ILE A 92 -20.04 -3.65 0.11
C ILE A 92 -20.89 -4.55 0.99
N THR A 93 -20.92 -4.23 2.28
CA THR A 93 -21.91 -4.72 3.23
C THR A 93 -22.70 -3.54 3.77
N ASN A 94 -23.73 -3.80 4.59
CA ASN A 94 -24.49 -2.72 5.20
C ASN A 94 -23.62 -1.83 6.11
N GLU A 95 -22.53 -2.36 6.67
CA GLU A 95 -21.73 -1.67 7.71
C GLU A 95 -20.31 -1.33 7.23
N SER A 96 -19.88 -1.83 6.07
CA SER A 96 -18.51 -1.68 5.61
C SER A 96 -18.37 -1.65 4.10
N VAL A 97 -17.30 -1.01 3.64
CA VAL A 97 -16.84 -1.06 2.25
C VAL A 97 -15.38 -1.49 2.23
N THR A 98 -15.04 -2.45 1.38
CA THR A 98 -13.66 -2.87 1.15
C THR A 98 -13.31 -2.69 -0.31
N ILE A 99 -12.25 -1.94 -0.58
CA ILE A 99 -11.73 -1.67 -1.91
C ILE A 99 -10.39 -2.39 -2.04
N ARG A 100 -10.22 -3.19 -3.08
CA ARG A 100 -8.99 -3.90 -3.40
C ARG A 100 -8.63 -3.69 -4.87
N GLY A 101 -7.35 -3.76 -5.18
CA GLY A 101 -6.93 -3.81 -6.56
C GLY A 101 -5.42 -3.90 -6.74
N LYS A 102 -4.97 -3.73 -7.98
CA LYS A 102 -3.54 -3.80 -8.32
C LYS A 102 -3.14 -2.69 -9.29
N ARG A 103 -2.03 -2.03 -9.02
CA ARG A 103 -1.34 -1.13 -9.97
C ARG A 103 -0.18 -1.90 -10.60
N VAL A 104 -0.16 -1.98 -11.93
CA VAL A 104 0.90 -2.69 -12.66
C VAL A 104 1.95 -1.68 -13.15
N LYS A 105 3.21 -1.89 -12.75
CA LYS A 105 4.35 -1.13 -13.29
C LYS A 105 4.73 -1.71 -14.64
N GLU A 106 4.73 -0.90 -15.68
CA GLU A 106 5.36 -1.28 -16.94
C GLU A 106 6.89 -1.19 -16.77
N LYS A 107 7.58 -2.32 -16.84
CA LYS A 107 9.05 -2.36 -16.76
C LYS A 107 9.66 -1.85 -18.06
N ARG A 108 9.98 -0.55 -18.11
CA ARG A 108 10.63 0.11 -19.26
C ARG A 108 12.00 0.72 -18.94
N VAL A 109 12.37 0.80 -17.66
CA VAL A 109 13.58 1.50 -17.17
C VAL A 109 14.24 0.62 -16.10
N SER A 110 15.58 0.55 -16.09
CA SER A 110 16.35 -0.17 -15.07
C SER A 110 16.19 0.50 -13.71
N GLU A 111 16.33 -0.26 -12.62
CA GLU A 111 16.21 0.30 -11.26
C GLU A 111 17.30 1.33 -10.96
N GLU A 112 18.51 1.13 -11.51
CA GLU A 112 19.67 2.02 -11.35
C GLU A 112 19.53 3.36 -12.10
N ASP A 113 18.60 3.44 -13.06
CA ASP A 113 18.38 4.63 -13.88
C ASP A 113 17.36 5.61 -13.24
N TYR A 114 16.73 5.23 -12.12
CA TYR A 114 15.82 6.13 -11.41
C TYR A 114 16.59 7.12 -10.54
N PHE A 115 16.38 8.42 -10.78
CA PHE A 115 16.77 9.45 -9.81
C PHE A 115 15.88 9.40 -8.56
N TYR A 116 14.57 9.22 -8.76
CA TYR A 116 13.56 9.08 -7.70
C TYR A 116 12.44 8.16 -8.16
N GLN A 117 11.90 7.36 -7.24
CA GLN A 117 10.78 6.47 -7.50
C GLN A 117 9.77 6.52 -6.34
N GLU A 118 8.79 7.42 -6.45
CA GLU A 118 7.79 7.65 -5.39
C GLU A 118 6.44 6.97 -5.69
N CYS A 119 6.20 6.58 -6.94
CA CYS A 119 4.96 5.93 -7.33
C CYS A 119 4.86 4.52 -6.74
N TYR A 120 3.77 4.24 -6.04
CA TYR A 120 3.45 2.91 -5.56
C TYR A 120 2.93 2.01 -6.68
N TRP A 121 3.52 0.82 -6.81
CA TRP A 121 3.10 -0.24 -7.71
C TRP A 121 2.92 -1.52 -6.90
N GLY A 122 1.88 -2.31 -7.22
CA GLY A 122 1.54 -3.49 -6.43
C GLY A 122 0.06 -3.55 -6.07
N LYS A 123 -0.28 -4.51 -5.20
CA LYS A 123 -1.63 -4.69 -4.67
C LYS A 123 -1.94 -3.59 -3.66
N PHE A 124 -3.18 -3.14 -3.60
CA PHE A 124 -3.62 -2.21 -2.57
C PHE A 124 -4.97 -2.64 -2.01
N SER A 125 -5.20 -2.29 -0.74
CA SER A 125 -6.52 -2.41 -0.15
C SER A 125 -6.84 -1.31 0.86
N ARG A 126 -8.14 -1.15 1.10
CA ARG A 126 -8.67 -0.39 2.23
C ARG A 126 -10.04 -0.92 2.60
N SER A 127 -10.22 -1.21 3.89
CA SER A 127 -11.53 -1.50 4.46
C SER A 127 -11.98 -0.35 5.37
N ILE A 128 -13.24 0.03 5.27
CA ILE A 128 -13.84 1.19 5.92
C ILE A 128 -15.06 0.70 6.68
N ILE A 129 -15.08 0.91 7.99
CA ILE A 129 -16.31 0.77 8.79
C ILE A 129 -17.13 2.04 8.60
N LEU A 130 -18.37 1.88 8.16
CA LEU A 130 -19.27 2.99 7.88
C LEU A 130 -19.85 3.55 9.18
N PRO A 131 -19.99 4.88 9.30
CA PRO A 131 -20.59 5.51 10.48
C PRO A 131 -22.10 5.25 10.60
N GLN A 132 -22.73 4.69 9.57
CA GLN A 132 -24.15 4.38 9.51
C GLN A 132 -24.40 3.24 8.50
N GLU A 133 -25.43 2.43 8.75
CA GLU A 133 -25.88 1.41 7.80
C GLU A 133 -26.28 2.00 6.43
N VAL A 134 -25.86 1.32 5.36
CA VAL A 134 -26.15 1.67 3.96
C VAL A 134 -26.86 0.56 3.23
N ASP A 135 -27.65 0.94 2.23
CA ASP A 135 -28.30 0.03 1.28
C ASP A 135 -27.27 -0.42 0.23
N ALA A 136 -26.68 -1.60 0.47
CA ALA A 136 -25.66 -2.17 -0.41
C ALA A 136 -26.21 -2.49 -1.81
N ASP A 137 -27.47 -2.93 -1.90
CA ASP A 137 -28.10 -3.33 -3.17
C ASP A 137 -28.30 -2.15 -4.13
N ASN A 138 -28.51 -0.95 -3.58
CA ASN A 138 -28.69 0.29 -4.35
C ASN A 138 -27.44 1.17 -4.40
N SER A 139 -26.28 0.63 -4.01
CA SER A 139 -25.01 1.35 -4.07
C SER A 139 -24.46 1.42 -5.50
N THR A 140 -23.70 2.47 -5.80
CA THR A 140 -23.10 2.67 -7.13
C THR A 140 -21.62 3.00 -7.03
N ALA A 141 -20.82 2.53 -8.00
CA ALA A 141 -19.40 2.84 -8.11
C ALA A 141 -19.07 3.29 -9.53
N VAL A 142 -18.34 4.39 -9.67
CA VAL A 142 -17.94 4.95 -10.96
C VAL A 142 -16.49 5.39 -10.91
N ILE A 143 -15.75 5.13 -11.98
CA ILE A 143 -14.40 5.66 -12.18
C ILE A 143 -14.46 6.76 -13.23
N LYS A 144 -13.97 7.96 -12.89
CA LYS A 144 -13.84 9.06 -13.83
C LYS A 144 -12.49 9.76 -13.63
N ASN A 145 -11.72 9.89 -14.70
CA ASN A 145 -10.41 10.56 -14.69
C ASN A 145 -9.45 9.99 -13.62
N GLY A 146 -9.45 8.67 -13.41
CA GLY A 146 -8.60 8.01 -12.41
C GLY A 146 -9.06 8.17 -10.96
N VAL A 147 -10.27 8.68 -10.72
CA VAL A 147 -10.89 8.78 -9.39
C VAL A 147 -12.06 7.81 -9.31
N LEU A 148 -12.02 6.92 -8.33
CA LEU A 148 -13.14 6.07 -7.93
C LEU A 148 -14.07 6.86 -7.02
N THR A 149 -15.36 6.85 -7.32
CA THR A 149 -16.42 7.40 -6.47
C THR A 149 -17.44 6.30 -6.20
N ILE A 150 -17.63 5.96 -4.93
CA ILE A 150 -18.63 5.00 -4.45
C ILE A 150 -19.70 5.78 -3.69
N LYS A 151 -20.96 5.65 -4.10
CA LYS A 151 -22.12 6.25 -3.44
C LYS A 151 -22.96 5.17 -2.76
N LEU A 152 -23.18 5.36 -1.47
CA LEU A 152 -23.80 4.40 -0.57
C LEU A 152 -25.06 5.04 0.04
N PRO A 153 -26.28 4.73 -0.45
CA PRO A 153 -27.50 5.27 0.11
C PRO A 153 -27.68 4.85 1.57
N LYS A 154 -28.05 5.79 2.45
CA LYS A 154 -28.25 5.50 3.89
C LYS A 154 -29.55 4.72 4.12
N LEU A 155 -29.46 3.62 4.86
CA LEU A 155 -30.58 2.70 5.11
C LEU A 155 -31.61 3.30 6.10
N ASN A 156 -31.14 4.04 7.12
CA ASN A 156 -32.00 4.54 8.21
C ASN A 156 -31.86 6.05 8.41
N ARG A 157 -32.46 6.83 7.50
CA ARG A 157 -32.23 8.28 7.36
C ARG A 157 -32.44 9.13 8.62
N GLN A 158 -33.18 8.69 9.64
CA GLN A 158 -33.26 9.34 10.96
C GLN A 158 -34.25 8.59 11.88
N LYS A 159 -33.75 7.93 12.92
CA LYS A 159 -34.50 7.71 14.16
C LYS A 159 -33.58 7.93 15.36
N THR A 160 -33.30 9.20 15.67
CA THR A 160 -32.65 9.57 16.92
C THR A 160 -33.61 9.29 18.08
N LYS A 161 -33.30 8.27 18.89
CA LYS A 161 -34.02 8.01 20.14
C LYS A 161 -33.36 8.82 21.26
N LYS A 162 -34.09 9.78 21.83
CA LYS A 162 -33.66 10.45 23.07
C LYS A 162 -33.89 9.51 24.25
N LEU A 163 -32.84 9.15 24.97
CA LEU A 163 -32.94 8.40 26.21
C LEU A 163 -33.03 9.36 27.39
N LYS A 164 -33.96 9.09 28.31
CA LYS A 164 -34.05 9.79 29.60
C LYS A 164 -33.17 9.06 30.60
N VAL A 165 -32.10 9.71 31.06
CA VAL A 165 -31.22 9.16 32.11
C VAL A 165 -31.98 9.17 33.43
N LYS A 166 -32.04 8.00 34.09
CA LYS A 166 -32.53 7.89 35.47
C LYS A 166 -31.31 7.77 36.38
N PHE A 167 -31.32 8.51 37.48
CA PHE A 167 -30.36 8.35 38.56
C PHE A 167 -30.82 7.20 39.46
N GLU A 168 -29.86 6.42 39.94
CA GLU A 168 -30.02 5.43 41.01
C GLU A 168 -29.40 5.98 42.29
#